data_AF-A0A0L6WR68-F1
#
_entry.id   AF-A0A0L6WR68-F1
#
_cell.length_a   1.000
_cell.length_b   1.000
_cell.length_c   1.000
_cell.angle_alpha   90.00
_cell.angle_beta   90.00
_cell.angle_gamma   90.00
#
_symmetry.space_group_name_H-M   'P 1'
#
loop_
_entity.id
_entity.type
_entity.pdbx_description
1 polymer ?
#
loop_
_entity_poly.entity_id
_entity_poly.type
_entity_poly.pdbx_seq_one_letter_code
_entity_poly.pdbx_strand_id
1 'polypeptide(L)'
;MAPRFRPWRPKEHHIFDMLHYIKAAFKKKALDNLQEADCLNKEAFRYHNATSSFAALATQSSNLSKSTPALFDSDHPSMTGKVLDGIKFKELTKTQLQKGRAAFGLSEWAEDS
;
A
#
# COMPACT_ATOMS: atom_id res chain seq x y z
N MET A 1 -7.29 7.62 22.24
CA MET A 1 -7.29 6.25 21.69
C MET A 1 -5.88 5.69 21.71
N ALA A 2 -5.74 4.40 21.99
CA ALA A 2 -4.42 3.77 21.92
C ALA A 2 -4.13 3.43 20.44
N PRO A 3 -3.03 3.90 19.85
CA PRO A 3 -2.59 3.42 18.54
C PRO A 3 -2.50 1.90 18.57
N ARG A 4 -3.17 1.23 17.63
CA ARG A 4 -3.21 -0.25 17.56
C ARG A 4 -1.84 -0.90 17.28
N PHE A 5 -0.82 -0.07 17.06
CA PHE A 5 0.58 -0.45 17.02
C PHE A 5 1.35 0.13 18.22
N ARG A 6 0.75 0.10 19.42
CA ARG A 6 1.48 0.36 20.66
C ARG A 6 1.16 -0.69 21.71
N PRO A 7 2.22 -1.29 22.29
CA PRO A 7 3.63 -1.18 21.91
C PRO A 7 3.98 -2.10 20.72
N TRP A 8 4.79 -1.64 19.77
CA TRP A 8 5.58 -2.58 18.93
C TRP A 8 6.43 -3.43 19.86
N ARG A 9 6.43 -4.75 19.63
CA ARG A 9 7.20 -5.69 20.43
C ARG A 9 8.30 -6.29 19.57
N PRO A 10 9.57 -5.92 19.83
CA PRO A 10 10.70 -6.51 19.13
C PRO A 10 10.67 -8.03 19.25
N LYS A 11 10.98 -8.74 18.15
CA LYS A 11 11.01 -10.22 18.07
C LYS A 11 9.67 -10.93 18.22
N GLU A 12 8.58 -10.22 18.52
CA GLU A 12 7.22 -10.77 18.53
C GLU A 12 6.48 -10.38 17.25
N HIS A 13 6.52 -9.09 16.90
CA HIS A 13 5.91 -8.61 15.67
C HIS A 13 6.92 -8.69 14.53
N HIS A 14 6.50 -9.34 13.45
CA HIS A 14 7.29 -9.52 12.23
C HIS A 14 6.71 -8.67 11.09
N ILE A 15 7.39 -8.71 9.93
CA ILE A 15 6.97 -7.95 8.75
C ILE A 15 5.55 -8.33 8.32
N PHE A 16 5.18 -9.61 8.38
CA PHE A 16 3.84 -10.04 7.99
C PHE A 16 2.74 -9.49 8.92
N ASP A 17 3.01 -9.32 10.22
CA ASP A 17 2.09 -8.70 11.17
C ASP A 17 1.86 -7.23 10.81
N MET A 18 2.93 -6.51 10.46
CA MET A 18 2.82 -5.12 10.00
C MET A 18 2.01 -5.01 8.71
N LEU A 19 2.27 -5.88 7.74
CA LEU A 19 1.53 -5.90 6.47
C LEU A 19 0.05 -6.24 6.69
N HIS A 20 -0.24 -7.22 7.55
CA HIS A 20 -1.61 -7.57 7.94
C HIS A 20 -2.31 -6.37 8.57
N TYR A 21 -1.63 -5.65 9.47
CA TYR A 21 -2.17 -4.48 10.14
C TYR A 21 -2.45 -3.34 9.15
N ILE A 22 -1.51 -3.02 8.26
CA ILE A 22 -1.70 -2.01 7.22
C ILE A 22 -2.92 -2.35 6.38
N LYS A 23 -3.04 -3.62 5.93
CA LYS A 23 -4.22 -4.10 5.21
C LYS A 23 -5.51 -3.95 6.03
N ALA A 24 -5.48 -4.25 7.32
CA ALA A 24 -6.64 -4.15 8.21
C ALA A 24 -7.08 -2.70 8.48
N ALA A 25 -6.14 -1.74 8.48
CA ALA A 25 -6.41 -0.33 8.73
C ALA A 25 -7.34 0.30 7.68
N PHE A 26 -7.32 -0.19 6.43
CA PHE A 26 -8.21 0.27 5.35
C PHE A 26 -9.59 -0.39 5.35
N LYS A 27 -9.86 -1.33 6.27
CA LYS A 27 -11.19 -1.99 6.34
C LYS A 27 -12.19 -1.08 7.02
N LYS A 28 -13.46 -1.16 6.58
CA LYS A 28 -14.59 -0.42 7.17
C LYS A 28 -14.61 -0.45 8.71
N LYS A 29 -14.47 -1.63 9.33
CA LYS A 29 -14.41 -1.75 10.81
C LYS A 29 -13.30 -0.91 11.44
N ALA A 30 -12.14 -0.76 10.80
CA ALA A 30 -11.08 0.09 11.31
C ALA A 30 -11.41 1.58 11.10
N LEU A 31 -11.88 1.94 9.89
CA LEU A 31 -12.25 3.32 9.55
C LEU A 31 -13.40 3.86 10.41
N ASP A 32 -14.44 3.06 10.66
CA ASP A 32 -15.60 3.42 11.47
C ASP A 32 -15.24 3.68 12.94
N ASN A 33 -14.14 3.10 13.43
CA ASN A 33 -13.65 3.27 14.79
C ASN A 33 -12.53 4.31 14.91
N LEU A 34 -12.18 5.03 13.83
CA LEU A 34 -11.21 6.12 13.91
C LEU A 34 -11.79 7.27 14.74
N GLN A 35 -10.92 8.02 15.42
CA GLN A 35 -11.28 9.29 16.02
C GLN A 35 -10.48 10.40 15.38
N GLU A 36 -11.03 11.60 15.45
CA GLU A 36 -10.40 12.77 14.87
C GLU A 36 -9.00 13.03 15.44
N ALA A 37 -8.80 12.72 16.74
CA ALA A 37 -7.53 12.86 17.43
C ALA A 37 -6.43 11.91 16.86
N ASP A 38 -6.82 10.77 16.28
CA ASP A 38 -5.88 9.82 15.68
C ASP A 38 -5.60 10.13 14.20
N CYS A 39 -6.38 11.03 13.60
CA CYS A 39 -6.29 11.38 12.20
C CYS A 39 -5.46 12.66 12.02
N LEU A 40 -4.20 12.50 11.61
CA LEU A 40 -3.32 13.62 11.26
C LEU A 40 -3.86 14.40 10.04
N ASN A 41 -4.42 13.67 9.06
CA ASN A 41 -5.12 14.27 7.93
C ASN A 41 -6.60 14.47 8.29
N LYS A 42 -6.98 15.72 8.58
CA LYS A 42 -8.36 16.09 8.93
C LYS A 42 -9.32 15.95 7.77
N GLU A 43 -8.86 16.13 6.53
CA GLU A 43 -9.68 15.90 5.34
C GLU A 43 -10.01 14.42 5.16
N ALA A 44 -9.08 13.51 5.48
CA ALA A 44 -9.35 12.08 5.46
C ALA A 44 -10.40 11.65 6.51
N PHE A 45 -10.46 12.33 7.66
CA PHE A 45 -11.45 12.06 8.70
C PHE A 45 -12.89 12.38 8.24
N ARG A 46 -13.07 13.21 7.20
CA ARG A 46 -14.39 13.44 6.57
C ARG A 46 -15.02 12.18 5.99
N TYR A 47 -14.31 11.05 5.95
CA TYR A 47 -14.88 9.71 5.74
C TYR A 47 -16.21 9.49 6.49
N HIS A 48 -16.31 9.95 7.74
CA HIS A 48 -17.52 9.80 8.56
C HIS A 48 -18.72 10.63 8.07
N ASN A 49 -18.47 11.72 7.35
CA ASN A 49 -19.50 12.61 6.82
C ASN A 49 -19.87 12.27 5.37
N ALA A 50 -18.91 11.74 4.58
CA ALA A 50 -19.07 11.51 3.15
C ALA A 50 -18.33 10.24 2.68
N THR A 51 -18.83 9.08 3.09
CA THR A 51 -18.19 7.78 2.82
C THR A 51 -18.07 7.46 1.33
N SER A 52 -19.06 7.82 0.51
CA SER A 52 -19.04 7.58 -0.95
C SER A 52 -17.93 8.38 -1.64
N SER A 53 -17.82 9.67 -1.35
CA SER A 53 -16.78 10.56 -1.87
C SER A 53 -15.39 10.10 -1.45
N PHE A 54 -15.23 9.69 -0.18
CA PHE A 54 -13.98 9.11 0.30
C PHE A 54 -13.61 7.84 -0.47
N ALA A 55 -14.56 6.93 -0.67
CA ALA A 55 -14.32 5.69 -1.41
C ALA A 55 -13.91 5.95 -2.86
N ALA A 56 -14.52 6.93 -3.53
CA ALA A 56 -14.15 7.35 -4.88
C ALA A 56 -12.71 7.89 -4.93
N LEU A 57 -12.34 8.81 -4.01
CA LEU A 57 -10.99 9.37 -3.94
C LEU A 57 -9.94 8.31 -3.59
N ALA A 58 -10.24 7.41 -2.65
CA ALA A 58 -9.35 6.31 -2.27
C ALA A 58 -9.12 5.35 -3.46
N THR A 59 -10.17 5.06 -4.23
CA THR A 59 -10.08 4.23 -5.44
C THR A 59 -9.22 4.92 -6.49
N GLN A 60 -9.47 6.20 -6.76
CA GLN A 60 -8.69 7.00 -7.71
C GLN A 60 -7.21 7.06 -7.31
N SER A 61 -6.93 7.34 -6.04
CA SER A 61 -5.58 7.39 -5.48
C SER A 61 -4.86 6.04 -5.59
N SER A 62 -5.56 4.94 -5.28
CA SER A 62 -5.02 3.58 -5.43
C SER A 62 -4.69 3.24 -6.89
N ASN A 63 -5.57 3.60 -7.83
CA ASN A 63 -5.35 3.35 -9.25
C ASN A 63 -4.19 4.16 -9.79
N LEU A 64 -4.07 5.44 -9.41
CA LEU A 64 -2.95 6.28 -9.82
C LEU A 64 -1.62 5.74 -9.28
N SER A 65 -1.60 5.30 -8.02
CA SER A 65 -0.39 4.76 -7.37
C SER A 65 0.10 3.44 -7.97
N LYS A 66 -0.77 2.69 -8.64
CA LYS A 66 -0.43 1.43 -9.33
C LYS A 66 -0.26 1.59 -10.84
N SER A 67 -0.38 2.81 -11.36
CA SER A 67 -0.27 3.06 -12.79
C SER A 67 1.17 2.83 -13.28
N THR A 68 1.32 2.38 -14.52
CA THR A 68 2.63 2.17 -15.17
C THR A 68 3.55 3.39 -15.05
N PRO A 69 3.09 4.63 -15.29
CA PRO A 69 3.94 5.81 -15.10
C PRO A 69 4.35 6.00 -13.64
N ALA A 70 3.44 5.82 -12.68
CA ALA A 70 3.78 5.96 -11.27
C ALA A 70 4.78 4.89 -10.76
N LEU A 71 4.79 3.70 -11.37
CA LEU A 71 5.66 2.60 -10.96
C LEU A 71 7.02 2.60 -11.67
N PHE A 72 7.06 2.93 -12.96
CA PHE A 72 8.24 2.69 -13.82
C PHE A 72 8.85 3.95 -14.42
N ASP A 73 8.14 5.08 -14.43
CA ASP A 73 8.68 6.33 -14.95
C ASP A 73 9.46 7.07 -13.86
N SER A 74 10.77 7.22 -14.09
CA SER A 74 11.66 7.94 -13.17
C SER A 74 11.39 9.45 -13.14
N ASP A 75 10.74 9.98 -14.18
CA ASP A 75 10.55 11.41 -14.39
C ASP A 75 9.11 11.83 -14.05
N HIS A 76 8.30 10.93 -13.49
CA HIS A 76 6.92 11.21 -13.13
C HIS A 76 6.86 12.34 -12.07
N PRO A 77 6.00 13.37 -12.24
CA PRO A 77 5.94 14.54 -11.35
C PRO A 77 5.46 14.22 -9.91
N SER A 78 4.95 13.01 -9.64
CA SER A 78 4.70 12.57 -8.27
C SER A 78 5.96 12.07 -7.53
N MET A 79 7.08 11.90 -8.24
CA MET A 79 8.40 11.53 -7.72
C MET A 79 9.39 12.70 -7.70
N THR A 80 9.03 13.84 -8.30
CA THR A 80 9.84 15.07 -8.28
C THR A 80 9.83 15.68 -6.88
N GLY A 81 10.67 15.16 -6.00
CA GLY A 81 10.99 15.87 -4.77
C GLY A 81 11.80 15.14 -3.70
N LYS A 82 11.64 13.83 -3.46
CA LYS A 82 12.09 13.25 -2.17
C LYS A 82 12.50 11.79 -2.13
N VAL A 83 12.86 11.18 -3.25
CA VAL A 83 13.21 9.74 -3.24
C VAL A 83 14.59 9.52 -3.87
N LEU A 84 15.62 10.02 -3.19
CA LEU A 84 17.02 9.79 -3.59
C LEU A 84 17.40 8.30 -3.48
N ASP A 85 16.80 7.56 -2.52
CA ASP A 85 17.10 6.15 -2.19
C ASP A 85 15.86 5.22 -2.23
N GLY A 86 14.89 5.49 -3.11
CA GLY A 86 13.71 4.63 -3.23
C GLY A 86 13.94 3.38 -4.05
N ILE A 87 13.09 2.38 -3.80
CA ILE A 87 12.97 1.21 -4.66
C ILE A 87 12.51 1.68 -6.04
N LYS A 88 13.37 1.54 -7.04
CA LYS A 88 13.03 1.78 -8.44
C LYS A 88 12.52 0.49 -9.06
N PHE A 89 11.27 0.48 -9.48
CA PHE A 89 10.74 -0.65 -10.22
C PHE A 89 11.14 -0.55 -11.68
N LYS A 90 11.42 -1.70 -12.29
CA LYS A 90 11.60 -1.83 -13.73
C LYS A 90 10.55 -2.80 -14.23
N GLU A 91 9.89 -2.43 -15.31
CA GLU A 91 8.96 -3.33 -15.96
C GLU A 91 9.77 -4.50 -16.58
N LEU A 92 9.38 -5.73 -16.22
CA LEU A 92 10.04 -6.94 -16.70
C LEU A 92 9.26 -7.52 -17.87
N THR A 93 9.96 -7.86 -18.94
CA THR A 93 9.37 -8.69 -20.01
C THR A 93 9.06 -10.09 -19.49
N LYS A 94 8.11 -10.79 -20.13
CA LYS A 94 7.76 -12.18 -19.78
C LYS A 94 8.99 -13.09 -19.72
N THR A 95 9.90 -12.94 -20.68
CA THR A 95 11.15 -13.72 -20.75
C THR A 95 12.08 -13.43 -19.57
N GLN A 96 12.24 -12.15 -19.19
CA GLN A 96 13.06 -11.78 -18.02
C GLN A 96 12.45 -12.29 -16.71
N LEU A 97 11.12 -12.20 -16.58
CA LEU A 97 10.40 -12.70 -15.42
C LEU A 97 10.55 -14.22 -15.27
N GLN A 98 10.37 -14.98 -16.35
CA GLN A 98 10.56 -16.43 -16.34
C GLN A 98 11.99 -16.82 -15.98
N LYS A 99 12.99 -16.15 -16.58
CA LYS A 99 14.40 -16.37 -16.25
C LYS A 99 14.70 -16.09 -14.78
N GLY A 100 14.15 -15.00 -14.23
CA GLY A 100 14.28 -14.64 -12.82
C GLY A 100 13.64 -15.68 -11.90
N ARG A 101 12.42 -16.11 -12.17
CA ARG A 101 11.72 -17.16 -11.41
C ARG A 101 12.50 -18.48 -11.42
N ALA A 102 12.98 -18.90 -12.58
CA ALA A 102 13.78 -20.12 -12.72
C ALA A 102 15.07 -20.09 -11.88
N ALA A 103 15.75 -18.92 -11.81
CA ALA A 103 16.96 -18.75 -11.02
C ALA A 103 16.73 -18.95 -9.50
N PHE A 104 15.50 -18.71 -9.02
CA PHE A 104 15.12 -18.90 -7.61
C PHE A 104 14.29 -20.18 -7.38
N GLY A 105 14.17 -21.07 -8.39
CA GLY A 105 13.35 -22.28 -8.30
C GLY A 105 11.86 -22.00 -8.09
N LEU A 106 11.38 -20.81 -8.46
CA LEU A 106 10.00 -20.41 -8.29
C LEU A 106 9.16 -20.86 -9.48
N SER A 107 8.06 -21.56 -9.21
CA SER A 107 7.03 -21.86 -10.20
C SER A 107 6.02 -20.72 -10.30
N GLU A 108 5.29 -20.67 -11.40
CA GLU A 108 4.10 -19.83 -11.48
C GLU A 108 3.11 -20.28 -10.42
N TRP A 109 2.45 -19.33 -9.76
CA TRP A 109 1.33 -19.65 -8.87
C TRP A 109 0.24 -20.25 -9.74
N ALA A 110 -0.18 -21.48 -9.46
CA ALA A 110 -1.37 -22.02 -10.08
C ALA A 110 -2.54 -21.09 -9.70
N GLU A 111 -3.24 -20.55 -10.70
CA GLU A 111 -4.53 -19.92 -10.43
C GLU A 111 -5.48 -21.04 -10.01
N ASP A 112 -5.62 -21.26 -8.71
CA ASP A 112 -6.71 -22.08 -8.19
C ASP A 112 -8.03 -21.49 -8.71
N SER A 113 -8.78 -22.34 -9.43
CA SER A 113 -10.00 -22.03 -10.20
C SER A 113 -11.17 -21.53 -9.36
#